data_AF-A0A0G0W8I4-F1
#
_entry.id   AF-A0A0G0W8I4-F1
#
_cell.length_a   1.000
_cell.length_b   1.000
_cell.length_c   1.000
_cell.angle_alpha   90.00
_cell.angle_beta   90.00
_cell.angle_gamma   90.00
#
_symmetry.space_group_name_H-M   'P 1'
#
loop_
_entity.id
_entity.type
_entity.pdbx_description
1 polymer ?
#
loop_
_entity_poly.entity_id
_entity_poly.type
_entity_poly.pdbx_seq_one_letter_code
_entity_poly.pdbx_strand_id
1 'polypeptide(L)'
;MSDNFDLVADNTPLFFKKSTVLGPVLPFKSEEGWDSLSKGINAEKMNDQNGTFRYTMVYIQLKLSLNESETKQIGGNADSLLNKIQETCLTIINSIIDNYRVVTNEAYVRRLGNLKTNLIYFLPQNQGFYLISLNTATAKMNIPLNDVKKLASLLNSGNRPDTYKLLQLDARDSLRSGDYTLAIVESFQALEIYLENYLTSGFKAKNTTESDYKKILDTNWKTKDRLNMVLNMIKGVSLNNQTQIWNSWCTRYDRTRKEVIHLGREATLSETQETIEINEKVINWLSGL
;
A
#
# COMPACT_ATOMS: atom_id res chain seq x y z
N MET A 1 18.91 -34.13 6.88
CA MET A 1 17.75 -33.64 7.62
C MET A 1 18.19 -32.37 8.32
N SER A 2 17.77 -31.20 7.83
CA SER A 2 18.01 -29.92 8.51
C SER A 2 16.65 -29.39 8.91
N ASP A 3 16.37 -29.44 10.20
CA ASP A 3 15.18 -28.88 10.81
C ASP A 3 15.20 -27.36 10.68
N ASN A 4 14.77 -26.85 9.52
CA ASN A 4 14.46 -25.44 9.32
C ASN A 4 13.06 -25.21 9.88
N PHE A 5 12.95 -25.10 11.20
CA PHE A 5 11.75 -24.50 11.78
C PHE A 5 11.84 -22.99 11.52
N ASP A 6 10.99 -22.49 10.61
CA ASP A 6 10.57 -21.10 10.66
C ASP A 6 9.95 -20.91 12.04
N LEU A 7 10.70 -20.31 12.96
CA LEU A 7 10.15 -19.92 14.25
C LEU A 7 9.12 -18.83 13.96
N VAL A 8 7.84 -19.18 14.11
CA VAL A 8 6.72 -18.25 14.05
C VAL A 8 6.25 -18.03 15.47
N ALA A 9 6.32 -16.79 15.96
CA ALA A 9 5.66 -16.44 17.21
C ALA A 9 4.26 -15.87 16.90
N ASP A 10 3.29 -16.19 17.76
CA ASP A 10 1.90 -15.81 17.52
C ASP A 10 1.70 -14.29 17.42
N ASN A 11 2.50 -13.50 18.17
CA ASN A 11 2.31 -12.06 18.35
C ASN A 11 3.59 -11.21 18.22
N THR A 12 4.75 -11.78 17.86
CA THR A 12 6.03 -11.02 17.89
C THR A 12 6.93 -11.39 16.72
N PRO A 13 7.65 -10.43 16.11
CA PRO A 13 8.66 -10.77 15.12
C PRO A 13 9.91 -11.40 15.69
N LEU A 14 10.54 -12.29 14.93
CA LEU A 14 11.79 -12.95 15.26
C LEU A 14 12.87 -12.57 14.24
N PHE A 15 14.07 -12.21 14.68
CA PHE A 15 15.17 -11.76 13.81
C PHE A 15 16.31 -12.79 13.75
N PHE A 16 16.85 -13.06 12.56
CA PHE A 16 17.98 -13.98 12.36
C PHE A 16 19.31 -13.23 12.11
N LYS A 17 20.43 -13.72 12.68
CA LYS A 17 21.78 -13.16 12.51
C LYS A 17 22.70 -14.12 11.73
N LYS A 18 23.17 -13.65 10.55
CA LYS A 18 24.23 -14.20 9.65
C LYS A 18 23.82 -15.32 8.67
N SER A 19 23.92 -15.05 7.36
CA SER A 19 23.97 -16.08 6.30
C SER A 19 24.04 -15.49 4.87
N THR A 20 24.43 -16.34 3.90
CA THR A 20 24.57 -16.06 2.46
C THR A 20 23.35 -16.57 1.67
N VAL A 21 22.92 -15.84 0.65
CA VAL A 21 21.75 -16.16 -0.19
C VAL A 21 22.16 -17.00 -1.41
N LEU A 22 21.41 -18.07 -1.72
CA LEU A 22 21.51 -18.81 -2.99
C LEU A 22 20.16 -18.71 -3.74
N GLY A 23 20.22 -18.41 -5.03
CA GLY A 23 19.03 -18.24 -5.90
C GLY A 23 18.43 -19.56 -6.39
N PRO A 24 17.28 -19.52 -7.10
CA PRO A 24 16.61 -20.71 -7.61
C PRO A 24 17.48 -21.47 -8.63
N VAL A 25 17.25 -22.79 -8.70
CA VAL A 25 17.86 -23.65 -9.72
C VAL A 25 16.88 -23.74 -10.90
N LEU A 26 17.35 -23.40 -12.10
CA LEU A 26 16.58 -23.58 -13.32
C LEU A 26 16.48 -25.08 -13.62
N PRO A 27 15.29 -25.63 -13.95
CA PRO A 27 15.20 -27.01 -14.40
C PRO A 27 15.89 -27.16 -15.76
N PHE A 28 16.66 -28.24 -15.90
CA PHE A 28 17.38 -28.53 -17.14
C PHE A 28 16.49 -29.22 -18.17
N LYS A 29 15.36 -29.81 -17.75
CA LYS A 29 14.37 -30.47 -18.62
C LYS A 29 12.94 -30.07 -18.25
N SER A 30 12.07 -30.03 -19.26
CA SER A 30 10.67 -29.61 -19.13
C SER A 30 9.77 -30.49 -18.28
N GLU A 31 10.12 -31.76 -18.14
CA GLU A 31 9.34 -32.78 -17.43
C GLU A 31 9.61 -32.75 -15.92
N GLU A 32 10.74 -32.17 -15.52
CA GLU A 32 11.18 -32.08 -14.12
C GLU A 32 10.36 -31.05 -13.32
N GLY A 33 9.51 -30.27 -14.01
CA GLY A 33 8.85 -29.12 -13.41
C GLY A 33 9.86 -28.11 -12.85
N TRP A 34 9.39 -27.07 -12.18
CA TRP A 34 10.27 -26.28 -11.33
C TRP A 34 10.27 -26.89 -9.94
N ASP A 35 11.41 -27.40 -9.47
CA ASP A 35 11.59 -27.66 -8.05
C ASP A 35 11.56 -26.30 -7.32
N SER A 36 10.52 -26.09 -6.50
CA SER A 36 10.33 -24.89 -5.68
C SER A 36 11.29 -24.84 -4.48
N LEU A 37 12.53 -25.23 -4.69
CA LEU A 37 13.57 -25.24 -3.66
C LEU A 37 14.24 -23.87 -3.60
N SER A 38 13.46 -22.84 -3.25
CA SER A 38 14.01 -21.64 -2.63
C SER A 38 14.58 -22.04 -1.26
N LYS A 39 15.83 -22.53 -1.22
CA LYS A 39 16.51 -22.89 0.02
C LYS A 39 17.28 -21.67 0.52
N GLY A 40 16.79 -21.07 1.59
CA GLY A 40 17.46 -20.00 2.31
C GLY A 40 16.97 -19.94 3.76
N ILE A 41 17.82 -19.48 4.67
CA ILE A 41 17.44 -19.12 6.03
C ILE A 41 17.63 -17.62 6.15
N ASN A 42 16.62 -16.93 6.70
CA ASN A 42 16.53 -15.48 6.74
C ASN A 42 17.77 -14.83 7.37
N ALA A 43 18.18 -13.68 6.83
CA ALA A 43 19.06 -12.73 7.49
C ALA A 43 18.33 -11.39 7.48
N GLU A 44 17.57 -11.13 8.54
CA GLU A 44 16.86 -9.86 8.68
C GLU A 44 17.85 -8.79 9.16
N LYS A 45 18.01 -7.73 8.36
CA LYS A 45 18.64 -6.50 8.79
C LYS A 45 17.55 -5.45 8.91
N MET A 46 17.45 -4.83 10.09
CA MET A 46 16.71 -3.57 10.21
C MET A 46 17.36 -2.56 9.25
N ASN A 47 16.58 -2.00 8.33
CA ASN A 47 17.00 -0.95 7.40
C ASN A 47 18.07 -1.38 6.37
N ASP A 48 17.96 -2.57 5.75
CA ASP A 48 18.82 -2.96 4.62
C ASP A 48 18.50 -2.13 3.37
N GLN A 49 19.46 -1.31 2.93
CA GLN A 49 19.35 -0.42 1.76
C GLN A 49 19.19 -1.18 0.42
N ASN A 50 19.38 -2.50 0.41
CA ASN A 50 19.22 -3.36 -0.77
C ASN A 50 17.87 -4.11 -0.80
N GLY A 51 16.92 -3.63 0.01
CA GLY A 51 15.61 -4.25 0.24
C GLY A 51 14.87 -4.59 -1.05
N THR A 52 14.60 -5.88 -1.19
CA THR A 52 13.78 -6.53 -2.20
C THR A 52 12.73 -7.33 -1.41
N PHE A 53 11.52 -7.57 -1.93
CA PHE A 53 10.67 -8.66 -1.44
C PHE A 53 11.44 -9.97 -1.75
N ARG A 54 12.41 -10.32 -0.91
CA ARG A 54 13.32 -11.45 -1.17
C ARG A 54 12.50 -12.73 -1.18
N TYR A 55 12.74 -13.57 -2.18
CA TYR A 55 12.05 -14.84 -2.44
C TYR A 55 10.60 -14.77 -2.96
N THR A 56 10.06 -13.58 -3.28
CA THR A 56 8.74 -13.50 -3.92
C THR A 56 8.88 -13.59 -5.43
N MET A 57 8.82 -14.81 -5.96
CA MET A 57 8.61 -15.04 -7.38
C MET A 57 7.10 -15.11 -7.65
N VAL A 58 6.62 -14.23 -8.51
CA VAL A 58 5.24 -14.29 -9.00
C VAL A 58 5.24 -15.10 -10.28
N TYR A 59 4.54 -16.23 -10.27
CA TYR A 59 4.37 -17.08 -11.45
C TYR A 59 3.03 -16.80 -12.10
N ILE A 60 3.04 -16.61 -13.40
CA ILE A 60 1.83 -16.36 -14.18
C ILE A 60 1.78 -17.39 -15.28
N GLN A 61 0.80 -18.28 -15.16
CA GLN A 61 0.54 -19.32 -16.13
C GLN A 61 -0.61 -18.88 -17.02
N LEU A 62 -0.32 -18.76 -18.32
CA LEU A 62 -1.36 -18.53 -19.32
C LEU A 62 -1.93 -19.89 -19.74
N LYS A 63 -3.26 -20.01 -19.79
CA LYS A 63 -3.94 -21.20 -20.33
C LYS A 63 -3.86 -21.16 -21.85
N LEU A 64 -2.80 -21.74 -22.41
CA LEU A 64 -2.57 -21.77 -23.85
C LEU A 64 -2.96 -23.12 -24.42
N SER A 65 -4.26 -23.34 -24.58
CA SER A 65 -4.79 -24.30 -25.54
C SER A 65 -5.32 -23.52 -26.74
N LEU A 66 -4.41 -22.76 -27.39
CA LEU A 66 -4.72 -21.95 -28.56
C LEU A 66 -4.48 -22.75 -29.82
N ASN A 67 -5.39 -22.63 -30.80
CA ASN A 67 -5.22 -23.22 -32.11
C ASN A 67 -4.34 -22.33 -33.02
N GLU A 68 -3.92 -22.87 -34.16
CA GLU A 68 -2.97 -22.23 -35.08
C GLU A 68 -3.50 -20.90 -35.66
N SER A 69 -4.83 -20.77 -35.80
CA SER A 69 -5.51 -19.54 -36.22
C SER A 69 -5.49 -18.43 -35.16
N GLU A 70 -5.68 -18.79 -33.88
CA GLU A 70 -5.61 -17.84 -32.75
C GLU A 70 -4.17 -17.34 -32.54
N THR A 71 -3.19 -18.21 -32.76
CA THR A 71 -1.77 -17.87 -32.66
C THR A 71 -1.34 -16.82 -33.69
N LYS A 72 -1.88 -16.89 -34.92
CA LYS A 72 -1.64 -15.91 -35.98
C LYS A 72 -2.27 -14.54 -35.71
N GLN A 73 -3.43 -14.48 -35.05
CA GLN A 73 -4.06 -13.22 -34.63
C GLN A 73 -3.29 -12.53 -33.49
N ILE A 74 -2.70 -13.30 -32.57
CA ILE A 74 -1.91 -12.76 -31.46
C ILE A 74 -0.59 -12.17 -31.95
N GLY A 75 0.01 -12.69 -33.02
CA GLY A 75 1.25 -12.14 -33.60
C GLY A 75 1.17 -10.64 -33.94
N GLY A 76 -0.02 -10.12 -34.30
CA GLY A 76 -0.23 -8.68 -34.53
C GLY A 76 -0.55 -7.86 -33.27
N ASN A 77 -0.83 -8.51 -32.13
CA ASN A 77 -1.28 -7.90 -30.87
C ASN A 77 -0.44 -8.32 -29.65
N ALA A 78 0.73 -8.93 -29.87
CA ALA A 78 1.55 -9.53 -28.81
C ALA A 78 2.01 -8.51 -27.77
N ASP A 79 2.42 -7.31 -28.20
CA ASP A 79 2.83 -6.22 -27.30
C ASP A 79 1.68 -5.69 -26.46
N SER A 80 0.49 -5.56 -27.05
CA SER A 80 -0.73 -5.15 -26.34
C SER A 80 -1.13 -6.18 -25.27
N LEU A 81 -1.04 -7.46 -25.60
CA LEU A 81 -1.26 -8.55 -24.64
C LEU A 81 -0.22 -8.53 -23.51
N LEU A 82 1.06 -8.35 -23.85
CA LEU A 82 2.14 -8.27 -22.86
C LEU A 82 1.94 -7.10 -21.90
N ASN A 83 1.59 -5.91 -22.42
CA ASN A 83 1.30 -4.73 -21.59
C ASN A 83 0.12 -5.00 -20.65
N LYS A 84 -0.96 -5.59 -21.16
CA LYS A 84 -2.13 -5.94 -20.34
C LYS A 84 -1.79 -6.96 -19.25
N ILE A 85 -0.96 -7.94 -19.57
CA ILE A 85 -0.43 -8.88 -18.57
C ILE A 85 0.33 -8.09 -17.51
N GLN A 86 1.33 -7.30 -17.89
CA GLN A 86 2.15 -6.50 -16.97
C GLN A 86 1.31 -5.58 -16.06
N GLU A 87 0.32 -4.87 -16.60
CA GLU A 87 -0.60 -4.02 -15.83
C GLU A 87 -1.41 -4.82 -14.81
N THR A 88 -1.91 -5.99 -15.22
CA THR A 88 -2.66 -6.89 -14.34
C THR A 88 -1.76 -7.41 -13.22
N CYS A 89 -0.54 -7.84 -13.55
CA CYS A 89 0.47 -8.27 -12.57
C CYS A 89 0.74 -7.17 -11.56
N LEU A 90 0.99 -5.96 -12.05
CA LEU A 90 1.34 -4.80 -11.24
C LEU A 90 0.21 -4.47 -10.26
N THR A 91 -1.03 -4.54 -10.72
CA THR A 91 -2.22 -4.35 -9.89
C THR A 91 -2.32 -5.39 -8.79
N ILE A 92 -2.12 -6.67 -9.10
CA ILE A 92 -2.17 -7.77 -8.13
C ILE A 92 -1.06 -7.60 -7.09
N ILE A 93 0.18 -7.38 -7.55
CA ILE A 93 1.34 -7.25 -6.66
C ILE A 93 1.20 -6.02 -5.76
N ASN A 94 0.80 -4.87 -6.30
CA ASN A 94 0.57 -3.67 -5.47
C ASN A 94 -0.57 -3.89 -4.47
N SER A 95 -1.60 -4.68 -4.80
CA SER A 95 -2.63 -5.06 -3.84
C SER A 95 -2.07 -5.91 -2.69
N ILE A 96 -1.11 -6.79 -2.96
CA ILE A 96 -0.40 -7.57 -1.93
C ILE A 96 0.44 -6.63 -1.06
N ILE A 97 1.22 -5.75 -1.69
CA ILE A 97 2.07 -4.76 -1.00
C ILE A 97 1.22 -3.86 -0.09
N ASP A 98 0.13 -3.29 -0.59
CA ASP A 98 -0.72 -2.38 0.18
C ASP A 98 -1.32 -3.06 1.42
N ASN A 99 -1.86 -4.27 1.24
CA ASN A 99 -2.40 -5.05 2.36
C ASN A 99 -1.31 -5.39 3.37
N TYR A 100 -0.13 -5.81 2.90
CA TYR A 100 1.05 -6.06 3.72
C TYR A 100 1.40 -4.83 4.57
N ARG A 101 1.55 -3.67 3.94
CA ARG A 101 1.90 -2.40 4.60
C ARG A 101 0.92 -2.04 5.70
N VAL A 102 -0.38 -2.16 5.45
CA VAL A 102 -1.41 -1.77 6.42
C VAL A 102 -1.53 -2.77 7.57
N VAL A 103 -1.38 -4.08 7.31
CA VAL A 103 -1.42 -5.08 8.38
C VAL A 103 -0.19 -4.97 9.28
N THR A 104 0.99 -4.80 8.70
CA THR A 104 2.26 -4.78 9.42
C THR A 104 2.66 -3.39 9.93
N ASN A 105 1.94 -2.35 9.50
CA ASN A 105 2.24 -0.93 9.73
C ASN A 105 3.61 -0.51 9.20
N GLU A 106 4.06 -1.14 8.11
CA GLU A 106 5.38 -0.89 7.52
C GLU A 106 5.31 0.22 6.46
N ALA A 107 5.79 1.40 6.84
CA ALA A 107 5.80 2.59 5.99
C ALA A 107 6.75 2.46 4.80
N TYR A 108 7.87 1.73 4.98
CA TYR A 108 8.99 1.68 4.04
C TYR A 108 8.71 0.85 2.78
N VAL A 109 7.77 -0.08 2.81
CA VAL A 109 7.49 -0.93 1.65
C VAL A 109 6.78 -0.08 0.63
N ARG A 110 7.40 0.18 -0.53
CA ARG A 110 6.77 0.98 -1.58
C ARG A 110 6.07 0.12 -2.62
N ARG A 111 5.02 0.68 -3.22
CA ARG A 111 4.43 0.13 -4.45
C ARG A 111 5.49 0.08 -5.55
N LEU A 112 5.32 -0.86 -6.47
CA LEU A 112 6.13 -0.94 -7.67
C LEU A 112 5.63 0.09 -8.68
N GLY A 113 6.56 0.86 -9.25
CA GLY A 113 6.26 1.80 -10.34
C GLY A 113 6.20 1.13 -11.71
N ASN A 114 6.97 0.07 -11.91
CA ASN A 114 6.94 -0.76 -13.10
C ASN A 114 7.30 -2.21 -12.76
N LEU A 115 7.00 -3.12 -13.68
CA LEU A 115 7.44 -4.50 -13.62
C LEU A 115 8.33 -4.79 -14.82
N LYS A 116 9.57 -5.20 -14.55
CA LYS A 116 10.42 -5.81 -15.58
C LYS A 116 10.15 -7.30 -15.58
N THR A 117 9.58 -7.80 -16.67
CA THR A 117 9.27 -9.22 -16.85
C THR A 117 10.38 -9.91 -17.62
N ASN A 118 11.00 -10.93 -17.01
CA ASN A 118 11.83 -11.88 -17.77
C ASN A 118 10.91 -13.03 -18.21
N LEU A 119 10.62 -13.11 -19.50
CA LEU A 119 9.85 -14.20 -20.09
C LEU A 119 10.76 -15.44 -20.17
N ILE A 120 10.38 -16.55 -19.54
CA ILE A 120 10.93 -17.86 -19.88
C ILE A 120 9.80 -18.62 -20.57
N TYR A 121 9.90 -18.70 -21.90
CA TYR A 121 8.96 -19.43 -22.74
C TYR A 121 9.59 -20.74 -23.19
N PHE A 122 8.95 -21.86 -22.88
CA PHE A 122 9.39 -23.16 -23.36
C PHE A 122 8.50 -23.63 -24.51
N LEU A 123 9.03 -23.51 -25.74
CA LEU A 123 8.35 -23.87 -26.99
C LEU A 123 7.67 -25.26 -26.99
N PRO A 124 8.24 -26.34 -26.43
CA PRO A 124 7.63 -27.67 -26.59
C PRO A 124 6.44 -27.93 -25.66
N GLN A 125 6.25 -27.17 -24.58
CA GLN A 125 5.16 -27.40 -23.62
C GLN A 125 4.00 -26.42 -23.78
N ASN A 126 4.11 -25.44 -24.67
CA ASN A 126 3.21 -24.30 -24.77
C ASN A 126 2.95 -23.62 -23.41
N GLN A 127 3.98 -23.58 -22.57
CA GLN A 127 3.95 -22.94 -21.26
C GLN A 127 4.88 -21.74 -21.28
N GLY A 128 4.32 -20.55 -21.05
CA GLY A 128 5.06 -19.33 -20.78
C GLY A 128 4.97 -19.00 -19.30
N PHE A 129 6.13 -18.75 -18.68
CA PHE A 129 6.19 -18.24 -17.30
C PHE A 129 6.84 -16.86 -17.30
N TYR A 130 6.28 -15.97 -16.51
CA TYR A 130 6.83 -14.64 -16.26
C TYR A 130 7.52 -14.65 -14.90
N LEU A 131 8.83 -14.38 -14.89
CA LEU A 131 9.55 -14.12 -13.65
C LEU A 131 9.56 -12.61 -13.39
N ILE A 132 9.10 -12.23 -12.21
CA ILE A 132 9.01 -10.84 -11.77
C ILE A 132 9.91 -10.68 -10.55
N SER A 133 10.90 -9.79 -10.65
CA SER A 133 11.69 -9.36 -9.49
C SER A 133 11.02 -8.14 -8.87
N LEU A 134 10.68 -8.22 -7.58
CA LEU A 134 10.01 -7.14 -6.87
C LEU A 134 11.04 -6.21 -6.23
N ASN A 135 11.26 -5.03 -6.84
CA ASN A 135 12.11 -3.97 -6.29
C ASN A 135 11.33 -3.10 -5.30
N THR A 136 11.05 -3.64 -4.11
CA THR A 136 10.42 -2.90 -3.00
C THR A 136 11.41 -2.74 -1.85
N ALA A 137 11.63 -1.51 -1.39
CA ALA A 137 12.52 -1.26 -0.26
C ALA A 137 11.94 -1.89 1.03
N THR A 138 12.67 -2.86 1.60
CA THR A 138 12.49 -3.52 2.90
C THR A 138 11.11 -4.15 3.14
N ALA A 139 11.04 -5.33 3.74
CA ALA A 139 9.81 -5.99 4.21
C ALA A 139 10.21 -6.76 5.46
N LYS A 140 9.48 -6.61 6.55
CA LYS A 140 9.56 -7.49 7.72
C LYS A 140 9.00 -8.84 7.31
N MET A 141 9.85 -9.86 7.27
CA MET A 141 9.49 -11.15 6.68
C MET A 141 8.90 -12.07 7.74
N ASN A 142 9.42 -12.02 8.97
CA ASN A 142 8.86 -12.75 10.11
C ASN A 142 7.73 -11.94 10.76
N ILE A 143 6.57 -11.95 10.09
CA ILE A 143 5.34 -11.36 10.61
C ILE A 143 4.60 -12.36 11.53
N PRO A 144 3.96 -11.89 12.60
CA PRO A 144 3.14 -12.72 13.47
C PRO A 144 2.10 -13.55 12.70
N LEU A 145 1.78 -14.75 13.17
CA LEU A 145 0.80 -15.62 12.52
C LEU A 145 -0.58 -14.95 12.36
N ASN A 146 -0.95 -14.10 13.31
CA ASN A 146 -2.18 -13.32 13.25
C ASN A 146 -2.20 -12.34 12.05
N ASP A 147 -1.06 -11.71 11.77
CA ASP A 147 -0.91 -10.82 10.62
C ASP A 147 -0.96 -11.60 9.31
N VAL A 148 -0.35 -12.79 9.25
CA VAL A 148 -0.44 -13.70 8.09
C VAL A 148 -1.89 -14.08 7.80
N LYS A 149 -2.64 -14.49 8.84
CA LYS A 149 -4.07 -14.84 8.71
C LYS A 149 -4.90 -13.66 8.24
N LYS A 150 -4.65 -12.46 8.77
CA LYS A 150 -5.33 -11.22 8.37
C LYS A 150 -5.03 -10.86 6.92
N LEU A 151 -3.78 -10.99 6.48
CA LEU A 151 -3.39 -10.79 5.08
C LEU A 151 -4.12 -11.74 4.15
N ALA A 152 -4.10 -13.04 4.46
CA ALA A 152 -4.79 -14.05 3.66
C ALA A 152 -6.28 -13.76 3.56
N SER A 153 -6.93 -13.37 4.65
CA SER A 153 -8.34 -12.98 4.66
C SER A 153 -8.63 -11.77 3.74
N LEU A 154 -7.82 -10.71 3.84
CA LEU A 154 -8.00 -9.50 3.03
C LEU A 154 -7.80 -9.80 1.54
N LEU A 155 -6.75 -10.55 1.19
CA LEU A 155 -6.46 -10.94 -0.19
C LEU A 155 -7.55 -11.86 -0.78
N ASN A 156 -8.04 -12.84 -0.02
CA ASN A 156 -9.10 -13.74 -0.47
C ASN A 156 -10.43 -13.00 -0.71
N SER A 157 -10.73 -11.99 0.11
CA SER A 157 -11.92 -11.16 -0.08
C SER A 157 -11.80 -10.15 -1.24
N GLY A 158 -10.60 -9.99 -1.82
CA GLY A 158 -10.32 -8.92 -2.79
C GLY A 158 -10.35 -7.52 -2.19
N ASN A 159 -10.39 -7.40 -0.86
CA ASN A 159 -10.45 -6.12 -0.16
C ASN A 159 -9.13 -5.37 -0.32
N ARG A 160 -9.24 -4.09 -0.67
CA ARG A 160 -8.11 -3.16 -0.69
C ARG A 160 -8.12 -2.32 0.59
N PRO A 161 -6.95 -2.00 1.16
CA PRO A 161 -6.91 -1.08 2.27
C PRO A 161 -7.45 0.30 1.88
N ASP A 162 -8.00 1.00 2.86
CA ASP A 162 -8.46 2.37 2.67
C ASP A 162 -7.30 3.28 2.24
N THR A 163 -7.52 4.10 1.22
CA THR A 163 -6.50 5.00 0.66
C THR A 163 -5.86 5.91 1.72
N TYR A 164 -6.64 6.39 2.71
CA TYR A 164 -6.09 7.25 3.76
C TYR A 164 -5.03 6.53 4.62
N LYS A 165 -5.16 5.23 4.86
CA LYS A 165 -4.18 4.45 5.63
C LYS A 165 -2.87 4.32 4.85
N LEU A 166 -2.96 4.14 3.54
CA LEU A 166 -1.79 4.11 2.66
C LEU A 166 -1.09 5.46 2.67
N LEU A 167 -1.84 6.56 2.56
CA LEU A 167 -1.27 7.91 2.64
C LEU A 167 -0.66 8.25 4.01
N GLN A 168 -1.19 7.72 5.11
CA GLN A 168 -0.55 7.85 6.42
C GLN A 168 0.81 7.14 6.47
N LEU A 169 0.91 5.97 5.83
CA LEU A 169 2.16 5.22 5.72
C LEU A 169 3.14 5.93 4.79
N ASP A 170 2.67 6.46 3.67
CA ASP A 170 3.48 7.27 2.75
C ASP A 170 4.02 8.52 3.45
N ALA A 171 3.17 9.25 4.20
CA ALA A 171 3.59 10.43 4.96
C ALA A 171 4.71 10.14 5.96
N ARG A 172 4.65 8.98 6.63
CA ARG A 172 5.69 8.53 7.57
C ARG A 172 6.99 8.15 6.85
N ASP A 173 6.90 7.56 5.66
CA ASP A 173 8.06 7.23 4.84
C ASP A 173 8.76 8.48 4.30
N SER A 174 7.97 9.45 3.81
CA SER A 174 8.43 10.78 3.38
C SER A 174 9.10 11.55 4.53
N LEU A 175 8.51 11.54 5.73
CA LEU A 175 9.11 12.14 6.94
C LEU A 175 10.50 11.56 7.22
N ARG A 176 10.64 10.23 7.14
CA ARG A 176 11.90 9.52 7.39
C ARG A 176 12.94 9.78 6.30
N SER A 177 12.50 9.93 5.05
CA SER A 177 13.37 10.19 3.90
C SER A 177 13.85 11.64 3.83
N GLY A 178 13.30 12.55 4.66
CA GLY A 178 13.61 13.97 4.65
C GLY A 178 12.73 14.80 3.69
N ASP A 179 11.78 14.16 3.01
CA ASP A 179 10.85 14.80 2.08
C ASP A 179 9.69 15.47 2.84
N TYR A 180 10.01 16.49 3.65
CA TYR A 180 9.08 17.10 4.61
C TYR A 180 7.82 17.71 3.98
N THR A 181 7.96 18.37 2.83
CA THR A 181 6.82 18.94 2.10
C THR A 181 5.87 17.84 1.63
N LEU A 182 6.40 16.74 1.08
CA LEU A 182 5.61 15.60 0.62
C LEU A 182 4.89 14.94 1.80
N ALA A 183 5.58 14.73 2.91
CA ALA A 183 5.03 14.15 4.12
C ALA A 183 3.83 14.96 4.67
N ILE A 184 3.91 16.29 4.64
CA ILE A 184 2.80 17.18 5.02
C ILE A 184 1.62 17.02 4.06
N VAL A 185 1.87 17.02 2.75
CA VAL A 185 0.83 16.90 1.72
C VAL A 185 0.09 15.58 1.86
N GLU A 186 0.83 14.47 1.94
CA GLU A 186 0.27 13.12 2.11
C GLU A 186 -0.56 13.01 3.40
N SER A 187 -0.09 13.61 4.49
CA SER A 187 -0.82 13.64 5.76
C SER A 187 -2.15 14.39 5.68
N PHE A 188 -2.19 15.56 5.04
CA PHE A 188 -3.45 16.28 4.85
C PHE A 188 -4.40 15.55 3.90
N GLN A 189 -3.88 15.00 2.81
CA GLN A 189 -4.68 14.18 1.88
C GLN A 189 -5.29 12.97 2.57
N ALA A 190 -4.55 12.31 3.48
CA ALA A 190 -5.08 11.23 4.28
C ALA A 190 -6.29 11.67 5.12
N LEU A 191 -6.17 12.79 5.84
CA LEU A 191 -7.28 13.35 6.64
C LEU A 191 -8.48 13.73 5.75
N GLU A 192 -8.24 14.37 4.61
CA GLU A 192 -9.29 14.83 3.70
C GLU A 192 -10.07 13.66 3.09
N ILE A 193 -9.38 12.61 2.62
CA ILE A 193 -10.02 11.40 2.09
C ILE A 193 -10.78 10.66 3.18
N TYR A 194 -10.20 10.53 4.38
CA TYR A 194 -10.89 9.91 5.51
C TYR A 194 -12.19 10.67 5.82
N LEU A 195 -12.10 12.00 5.95
CA LEU A 195 -13.23 12.85 6.28
C LEU A 195 -14.32 12.77 5.21
N GLU A 196 -13.95 12.80 3.93
CA GLU A 196 -14.92 12.69 2.84
C GLU A 196 -15.66 11.35 2.86
N ASN A 197 -14.94 10.25 3.06
CA ASN A 197 -15.53 8.91 3.20
C ASN A 197 -16.45 8.84 4.44
N TYR A 198 -16.03 9.42 5.55
CA TYR A 198 -16.79 9.47 6.80
C TYR A 198 -18.10 10.25 6.63
N LEU A 199 -18.03 11.46 6.07
CA LEU A 199 -19.20 12.30 5.83
C LEU A 199 -20.16 11.67 4.82
N THR A 200 -19.63 11.12 3.72
CA THR A 200 -20.44 10.41 2.71
C THR A 200 -21.20 9.24 3.32
N SER A 201 -20.53 8.44 4.16
CA SER A 201 -21.17 7.33 4.87
C SER A 201 -22.24 7.82 5.84
N GLY A 202 -21.98 8.91 6.55
CA GLY A 202 -22.95 9.54 7.44
C GLY A 202 -24.19 10.08 6.73
N PHE A 203 -24.05 10.70 5.56
CA PHE A 203 -25.19 11.14 4.75
C PHE A 203 -26.01 9.97 4.20
N LYS A 204 -25.34 8.91 3.74
CA LYS A 204 -26.00 7.66 3.32
C LYS A 204 -26.81 7.04 4.45
N ALA A 205 -26.27 7.02 5.67
CA ALA A 205 -26.99 6.53 6.86
C ALA A 205 -28.22 7.38 7.23
N LYS A 206 -28.24 8.66 6.83
CA LYS A 206 -29.40 9.56 6.98
C LYS A 206 -30.36 9.52 5.77
N ASN A 207 -30.20 8.58 4.85
CA ASN A 207 -30.99 8.48 3.60
C ASN A 207 -30.98 9.77 2.76
N THR A 208 -29.92 10.57 2.84
CA THR A 208 -29.75 11.75 1.97
C THR A 208 -29.35 11.28 0.57
N THR A 209 -29.96 11.87 -0.47
CA THR A 209 -29.66 11.47 -1.85
C THR A 209 -28.23 11.84 -2.23
N GLU A 210 -27.66 11.11 -3.19
CA GLU A 210 -26.31 11.39 -3.68
C GLU A 210 -26.15 12.78 -4.31
N SER A 211 -27.17 13.26 -5.00
CA SER A 211 -27.17 14.61 -5.56
C SER A 211 -27.10 15.66 -4.45
N ASP A 212 -27.86 15.47 -3.38
CA ASP A 212 -27.96 16.44 -2.29
C ASP A 212 -26.67 16.49 -1.46
N TYR A 213 -26.14 15.34 -1.03
CA TYR A 213 -24.92 15.36 -0.20
C TYR A 213 -23.70 15.81 -0.99
N LYS A 214 -23.60 15.50 -2.29
CA LYS A 214 -22.53 16.04 -3.15
C LYS A 214 -22.58 17.56 -3.20
N LYS A 215 -23.76 18.14 -3.41
CA LYS A 215 -23.95 19.60 -3.40
C LYS A 215 -23.52 20.23 -2.07
N ILE A 216 -23.81 19.59 -0.94
CA ILE A 216 -23.36 20.06 0.38
C ILE A 216 -21.83 20.01 0.49
N LEU A 217 -21.20 18.89 0.09
CA LEU A 217 -19.75 18.70 0.15
C LEU A 217 -18.98 19.61 -0.81
N ASP A 218 -19.55 19.92 -1.98
CA ASP A 218 -18.98 20.84 -2.98
C ASP A 218 -19.07 22.29 -2.51
N THR A 219 -20.19 22.67 -1.89
CA THR A 219 -20.38 24.00 -1.29
C THR A 219 -19.40 24.21 -0.13
N ASN A 220 -19.18 23.16 0.67
CA ASN A 220 -18.27 23.16 1.82
C ASN A 220 -16.98 22.43 1.48
N TRP A 221 -16.26 22.89 0.46
CA TRP A 221 -15.06 22.22 -0.05
C TRP A 221 -13.86 22.29 0.91
N LYS A 222 -13.78 23.30 1.78
CA LYS A 222 -12.66 23.45 2.72
C LYS A 222 -12.75 22.43 3.84
N THR A 223 -11.61 21.80 4.16
CA THR A 223 -11.47 20.83 5.26
C THR A 223 -11.94 21.39 6.60
N LYS A 224 -11.65 22.68 6.85
CA LYS A 224 -12.10 23.40 8.05
C LYS A 224 -13.64 23.48 8.17
N ASP A 225 -14.32 23.75 7.07
CA ASP A 225 -15.78 23.86 7.01
C ASP A 225 -16.42 22.47 7.16
N ARG A 226 -15.81 21.44 6.55
CA ARG A 226 -16.23 20.04 6.68
C ARG A 226 -16.12 19.52 8.13
N LEU A 227 -15.00 19.78 8.81
CA LEU A 227 -14.76 19.37 10.21
C LEU A 227 -15.63 20.11 11.23
N ASN A 228 -16.19 21.25 10.86
CA ASN A 228 -16.99 22.07 11.74
C ASN A 228 -18.49 21.99 11.38
N MET A 229 -18.88 22.57 10.26
CA MET A 229 -20.29 22.71 9.87
C MET A 229 -20.88 21.38 9.40
N VAL A 230 -20.24 20.72 8.43
CA VAL A 230 -20.81 19.51 7.82
C VAL A 230 -20.83 18.35 8.81
N LEU A 231 -19.75 18.19 9.59
CA LEU A 231 -19.70 17.17 10.64
C LEU A 231 -20.81 17.36 11.68
N ASN A 232 -21.08 18.60 12.10
CA ASN A 232 -22.16 18.90 13.03
C ASN A 232 -23.55 18.57 12.45
N MET A 233 -23.78 18.84 11.16
CA MET A 233 -25.03 18.45 10.49
C MET A 233 -25.27 16.94 10.53
N ILE A 234 -24.20 16.12 10.45
CA ILE A 234 -24.31 14.66 10.41
C ILE A 234 -24.34 14.07 11.82
N LYS A 235 -23.42 14.46 12.70
CA LYS A 235 -23.16 13.82 13.98
C LYS A 235 -23.60 14.64 15.20
N GLY A 236 -24.05 15.88 15.03
CA GLY A 236 -24.39 16.79 16.13
C GLY A 236 -23.17 17.24 16.94
N VAL A 237 -21.97 16.96 16.44
CA VAL A 237 -20.68 17.35 17.04
C VAL A 237 -19.76 17.88 15.95
N SER A 238 -18.83 18.72 16.37
CA SER A 238 -17.87 19.39 15.50
C SER A 238 -16.49 19.35 16.14
N LEU A 239 -15.43 19.41 15.32
CA LEU A 239 -14.07 19.38 15.84
C LEU A 239 -13.78 20.61 16.74
N ASN A 240 -14.42 21.76 16.48
CA ASN A 240 -14.27 22.96 17.31
C ASN A 240 -14.73 22.77 18.77
N ASN A 241 -15.58 21.78 19.06
CA ASN A 241 -15.97 21.41 20.42
C ASN A 241 -14.80 20.75 21.17
N GLN A 242 -13.80 20.21 20.45
CA GLN A 242 -12.53 19.73 20.98
C GLN A 242 -11.47 20.83 20.90
N THR A 243 -11.60 21.87 21.73
CA THR A 243 -10.86 23.13 21.61
C THR A 243 -9.34 22.96 21.50
N GLN A 244 -8.75 22.02 22.25
CA GLN A 244 -7.31 21.76 22.20
C GLN A 244 -6.86 21.19 20.84
N ILE A 245 -7.59 20.20 20.31
CA ILE A 245 -7.28 19.57 19.02
C ILE A 245 -7.55 20.58 17.89
N TRP A 246 -8.68 21.27 17.95
CA TRP A 246 -9.08 22.27 16.95
C TRP A 246 -8.07 23.40 16.80
N ASN A 247 -7.67 24.02 17.91
CA ASN A 247 -6.73 25.15 17.87
C ASN A 247 -5.38 24.71 17.32
N SER A 248 -4.87 23.57 17.81
CA SER A 248 -3.60 22.99 17.33
C SER A 248 -3.65 22.68 15.83
N TRP A 249 -4.76 22.08 15.38
CA TRP A 249 -4.95 21.75 13.97
C TRP A 249 -5.08 23.00 13.10
N CYS A 250 -5.87 24.01 13.51
CA CYS A 250 -6.00 25.27 12.78
C CYS A 250 -4.66 25.99 12.63
N THR A 251 -3.85 26.07 13.69
CA THR A 251 -2.50 26.65 13.61
C THR A 251 -1.65 25.93 12.56
N ARG A 252 -1.68 24.59 12.52
CA ARG A 252 -0.90 23.82 11.54
C ARG A 252 -1.48 23.92 10.13
N TYR A 253 -2.80 23.89 10.00
CA TYR A 253 -3.49 24.01 8.72
C TYR A 253 -3.19 25.37 8.09
N ASP A 254 -3.39 26.46 8.82
CA ASP A 254 -3.22 27.82 8.28
C ASP A 254 -1.75 28.13 7.98
N ARG A 255 -0.83 27.75 8.88
CA ARG A 255 0.61 27.99 8.71
C ARG A 255 1.22 27.09 7.64
N THR A 256 1.01 25.78 7.74
CA THR A 256 1.72 24.81 6.89
C THR A 256 1.12 24.75 5.48
N ARG A 257 -0.21 24.78 5.32
CA ARG A 257 -0.81 24.80 3.98
C ARG A 257 -0.49 26.09 3.24
N LYS A 258 -0.52 27.24 3.91
CA LYS A 258 -0.18 28.52 3.26
C LYS A 258 1.31 28.65 2.99
N GLU A 259 2.16 28.43 3.99
CA GLU A 259 3.58 28.74 3.86
C GLU A 259 4.35 27.64 3.14
N VAL A 260 4.07 26.37 3.44
CA VAL A 260 4.82 25.24 2.85
C VAL A 260 4.25 24.89 1.48
N ILE A 261 2.93 24.71 1.38
CA ILE A 261 2.32 24.22 0.12
C ILE A 261 2.15 25.37 -0.90
N HIS A 262 1.69 26.55 -0.49
CA HIS A 262 1.45 27.65 -1.42
C HIS A 262 2.64 28.59 -1.63
N LEU A 263 3.47 28.84 -0.59
CA LEU A 263 4.63 29.73 -0.69
C LEU A 263 5.97 28.99 -0.85
N GLY A 264 5.97 27.65 -0.84
CA GLY A 264 7.17 26.84 -1.07
C GLY A 264 8.23 26.94 0.04
N ARG A 265 7.85 27.36 1.26
CA ARG A 265 8.75 27.37 2.41
C ARG A 265 9.15 25.95 2.78
N GLU A 266 10.44 25.70 2.97
CA GLU A 266 10.90 24.43 3.53
C GLU A 266 10.36 24.24 4.95
N ALA A 267 9.68 23.12 5.19
CA ALA A 267 9.23 22.72 6.51
C ALA A 267 10.37 22.10 7.30
N THR A 268 10.37 22.27 8.63
CA THR A 268 11.32 21.59 9.51
C THR A 268 10.80 20.20 9.93
N LEU A 269 11.71 19.30 10.35
CA LEU A 269 11.34 17.99 10.89
C LEU A 269 10.26 18.08 11.99
N SER A 270 10.44 19.01 12.95
CA SER A 270 9.50 19.22 14.04
C SER A 270 8.13 19.63 13.52
N GLU A 271 8.08 20.62 12.62
CA GLU A 271 6.81 21.10 12.06
C GLU A 271 6.06 20.00 11.29
N THR A 272 6.80 19.18 10.52
CA THR A 272 6.25 18.05 9.75
C THR A 272 5.72 16.97 10.68
N GLN A 273 6.49 16.58 11.71
CA GLN A 273 6.07 15.57 12.67
C GLN A 273 4.82 16.01 13.44
N GLU A 274 4.80 17.25 13.95
CA GLU A 274 3.63 17.81 14.64
C GLU A 274 2.39 17.87 13.75
N THR A 275 2.58 18.13 12.44
CA THR A 275 1.49 18.15 11.45
C THR A 275 0.92 16.76 11.21
N ILE A 276 1.78 15.75 11.08
CA ILE A 276 1.35 14.34 10.94
C ILE A 276 0.58 13.91 12.19
N GLU A 277 1.14 14.15 13.38
CA GLU A 277 0.54 13.75 14.65
C GLU A 277 -0.83 14.42 14.87
N ILE A 278 -1.01 15.70 14.53
CA ILE A 278 -2.30 16.36 14.71
C ILE A 278 -3.35 15.84 13.73
N ASN A 279 -2.98 15.54 12.48
CA ASN A 279 -3.91 14.95 11.51
C ASN A 279 -4.32 13.53 11.94
N GLU A 280 -3.38 12.73 12.44
CA GLU A 280 -3.68 11.40 13.02
C GLU A 280 -4.60 11.51 14.23
N LYS A 281 -4.39 12.49 15.13
CA LYS A 281 -5.29 12.75 16.27
C LYS A 281 -6.71 13.09 15.82
N VAL A 282 -6.88 13.89 14.76
CA VAL A 282 -8.20 14.21 14.21
C VAL A 282 -8.88 12.95 13.64
N ILE A 283 -8.16 12.12 12.87
CA ILE A 283 -8.69 10.87 12.32
C ILE A 283 -9.10 9.91 13.45
N ASN A 284 -8.27 9.77 14.49
CA ASN A 284 -8.57 8.92 15.64
C ASN A 284 -9.80 9.41 16.41
N TRP A 285 -9.93 10.73 16.60
CA TRP A 285 -11.13 11.31 17.20
C TRP A 285 -12.38 11.01 16.37
N LEU A 286 -12.35 11.25 15.04
CA LEU A 286 -13.47 10.95 14.15
C LEU A 286 -13.85 9.46 14.17
N SER A 287 -12.85 8.57 14.24
CA SER A 287 -13.07 7.12 14.32
C SER A 287 -13.75 6.67 15.62
N GLY A 288 -13.66 7.49 16.67
CA GLY A 288 -14.32 7.26 17.97
C GLY A 288 -15.75 7.79 18.08
N LEU A 289 -16.29 8.44 17.04
CA LEU A 289 -17.64 9.04 17.01
C LEU A 289 -18.71 8.14 16.35
#